data_AF-A0A264Y9Q0-F1
#
_entry.id   AF-A0A264Y9Q0-F1
#
_cell.length_a   1.000
_cell.length_b   1.000
_cell.length_c   1.000
_cell.angle_alpha   90.00
_cell.angle_beta   90.00
_cell.angle_gamma   90.00
#
_symmetry.space_group_name_H-M   'P 1'
#
loop_
_entity.id
_entity.type
_entity.pdbx_description
1 polymer ?
#
loop_
_entity_poly.entity_id
_entity_poly.type
_entity_poly.pdbx_seq_one_letter_code
_entity_poly.pdbx_strand_id
1 'polypeptide(L)'
;MSCAQSDTENTAKKQETVQQEFVKERRAQAKMAKNLIEQKVLKDAKKQAKQLKKEGWQPAPGTLPLEKQLTDVYTRMYTYEGRFPKYFIGRSSGRSTSAGMARKQALTRARVDVASQMKLEVAALTEETDMNTELSAGEVETVAKMVDTSQTMIQQSLGRTEVVLDIMRTTGGKTESQVAVSYDGNLAKETLLSIFEKEDAQIKQKLQDLLNK
;
A
#
# COMPACT_ATOMS: atom_id res chain seq x y z
N MET A 1 -20.20 4.77 57.76
CA MET A 1 -19.26 4.87 56.62
C MET A 1 -19.74 4.12 55.36
N SER A 2 -21.03 3.75 55.21
CA SER A 2 -21.48 2.84 54.14
C SER A 2 -21.96 3.48 52.83
N CYS A 3 -22.24 4.79 52.78
CA CYS A 3 -22.81 5.43 51.58
C CYS A 3 -21.76 5.90 50.55
N ALA A 4 -20.51 6.17 50.97
CA ALA A 4 -19.49 6.71 50.05
C ALA A 4 -18.88 5.64 49.12
N GLN A 5 -18.95 4.35 49.48
CA GLN A 5 -18.44 3.23 48.68
C GLN A 5 -19.44 2.79 47.60
N SER A 6 -20.75 2.94 47.83
CA SER A 6 -21.77 2.57 46.83
C SER A 6 -21.83 3.54 45.64
N ASP A 7 -21.61 4.83 45.88
CA ASP A 7 -21.68 5.85 44.84
C ASP A 7 -20.46 5.82 43.91
N THR A 8 -19.29 5.45 44.44
CA THR A 8 -18.05 5.32 43.67
C THR A 8 -18.06 4.08 42.76
N GLU A 9 -18.58 2.93 43.22
CA GLU A 9 -18.77 1.74 42.37
C GLU A 9 -19.84 1.94 41.29
N ASN A 10 -20.92 2.66 41.58
CA ASN A 10 -22.00 2.92 40.62
C ASN A 10 -21.57 3.92 39.54
N THR A 11 -20.71 4.87 39.89
CA THR A 11 -20.13 5.84 38.93
C THR A 11 -19.08 5.18 38.03
N ALA A 12 -18.24 4.28 38.56
CA ALA A 12 -17.27 3.52 37.78
C ALA A 12 -17.95 2.57 36.76
N LYS A 13 -19.00 1.84 37.18
CA LYS A 13 -19.79 0.97 36.27
C LYS A 13 -20.48 1.77 35.16
N LYS A 14 -20.97 2.98 35.45
CA LYS A 14 -21.55 3.89 34.45
C LYS A 14 -20.51 4.39 33.45
N GLN A 15 -19.30 4.71 33.90
CA GLN A 15 -18.21 5.13 33.02
C GLN A 15 -17.71 3.98 32.13
N GLU A 16 -17.62 2.75 32.64
CA GLU A 16 -17.28 1.57 31.84
C GLU A 16 -18.34 1.25 30.77
N THR A 17 -19.62 1.39 31.08
CA THR A 17 -20.70 1.17 30.10
C THR A 17 -20.69 2.22 28.99
N VAL A 18 -20.48 3.50 29.34
CA VAL A 18 -20.37 4.59 28.35
C VAL A 18 -19.13 4.41 27.45
N GLN A 19 -17.99 3.98 28.00
CA GLN A 19 -16.80 3.66 27.19
C GLN A 19 -17.03 2.46 26.26
N GLN A 20 -17.71 1.41 26.74
CA GLN A 20 -18.04 0.25 25.91
C GLN A 20 -19.02 0.57 24.77
N GLU A 21 -20.01 1.44 25.01
CA GLU A 21 -20.93 1.92 23.97
C GLU A 21 -20.21 2.77 22.91
N PHE A 22 -19.34 3.69 23.34
CA PHE A 22 -18.52 4.50 22.42
C PHE A 22 -17.60 3.64 21.53
N VAL A 23 -16.97 2.60 22.09
CA VAL A 23 -16.16 1.64 21.33
C VAL A 23 -17.02 0.84 20.34
N LYS A 24 -18.23 0.44 20.73
CA LYS A 24 -19.17 -0.26 19.83
C LYS A 24 -19.64 0.64 18.70
N GLU A 25 -19.96 1.90 18.97
CA GLU A 25 -20.36 2.89 17.96
C GLU A 25 -19.22 3.19 16.97
N ARG A 26 -17.99 3.41 17.44
CA ARG A 26 -16.82 3.59 16.55
C ARG A 26 -16.58 2.36 15.68
N ARG A 27 -16.74 1.15 16.22
CA ARG A 27 -16.64 -0.11 15.43
C ARG A 27 -17.76 -0.21 14.40
N ALA A 28 -18.98 0.21 14.73
CA ALA A 28 -20.10 0.22 13.79
C ALA A 28 -19.87 1.24 12.66
N GLN A 29 -19.42 2.45 12.97
CA GLN A 29 -19.08 3.49 11.98
C GLN A 29 -17.93 3.05 11.07
N ALA A 30 -16.86 2.46 11.62
CA ALA A 30 -15.76 1.91 10.83
C ALA A 30 -16.21 0.77 9.90
N LYS A 31 -17.10 -0.12 10.37
CA LYS A 31 -17.71 -1.16 9.53
C LYS A 31 -18.57 -0.58 8.40
N MET A 32 -19.39 0.44 8.68
CA MET A 32 -20.19 1.10 7.65
C MET A 32 -19.32 1.79 6.61
N ALA A 33 -18.26 2.49 7.03
CA ALA A 33 -17.29 3.10 6.13
C ALA A 33 -16.59 2.05 5.26
N LYS A 34 -16.16 0.93 5.85
CA LYS A 34 -15.58 -0.21 5.12
C LYS A 34 -16.54 -0.78 4.08
N ASN A 35 -17.80 -1.01 4.46
CA ASN A 35 -18.82 -1.54 3.55
C ASN A 35 -19.10 -0.58 2.38
N LEU A 36 -19.12 0.73 2.63
CA LEU A 36 -19.30 1.74 1.58
C LEU A 36 -18.11 1.76 0.61
N ILE A 37 -16.88 1.62 1.13
CA ILE A 37 -15.67 1.48 0.31
C ILE A 37 -15.74 0.20 -0.52
N GLU A 38 -16.07 -0.94 0.07
CA GLU A 38 -16.21 -2.23 -0.63
C GLU A 38 -17.25 -2.16 -1.75
N GLN A 39 -18.41 -1.53 -1.50
CA GLN A 39 -19.42 -1.36 -2.55
C GLN A 39 -18.96 -0.45 -3.70
N LYS A 40 -18.23 0.63 -3.39
CA LYS A 40 -17.63 1.50 -4.41
C LYS A 40 -16.58 0.74 -5.22
N VAL A 41 -15.69 0.02 -4.54
CA VAL A 41 -14.66 -0.85 -5.14
C VAL A 41 -15.27 -1.83 -6.12
N LEU A 42 -16.34 -2.53 -5.74
CA LEU A 42 -17.00 -3.50 -6.61
C LEU A 42 -17.62 -2.83 -7.85
N LYS A 43 -18.26 -1.67 -7.68
CA LYS A 43 -18.87 -0.92 -8.80
C LYS A 43 -17.80 -0.44 -9.79
N ASP A 44 -16.72 0.13 -9.28
CA ASP A 44 -15.63 0.65 -10.11
C ASP A 44 -14.89 -0.49 -10.81
N ALA A 45 -14.60 -1.60 -10.10
CA ALA A 45 -13.98 -2.78 -10.69
C ALA A 45 -14.82 -3.36 -11.82
N LYS A 46 -16.14 -3.44 -11.64
CA LYS A 46 -17.06 -3.92 -12.68
C LYS A 46 -17.11 -2.98 -13.89
N LYS A 47 -17.12 -1.65 -13.66
CA LYS A 47 -17.10 -0.65 -14.74
C LYS A 47 -15.80 -0.75 -15.54
N GLN A 48 -14.66 -0.79 -14.85
CA GLN A 48 -13.34 -0.92 -15.47
C GLN A 48 -13.19 -2.25 -16.20
N ALA A 49 -13.66 -3.37 -15.63
CA ALA A 49 -13.62 -4.67 -16.28
C ALA A 49 -14.40 -4.68 -17.60
N LYS A 50 -15.59 -4.05 -17.63
CA LYS A 50 -16.37 -3.91 -18.87
C LYS A 50 -15.65 -3.07 -19.92
N GLN A 51 -15.02 -1.98 -19.49
CA GLN A 51 -14.28 -1.09 -20.39
C GLN A 51 -13.06 -1.81 -21.00
N LEU A 52 -12.24 -2.44 -20.17
CA LEU A 52 -11.07 -3.19 -20.62
C LEU A 52 -11.44 -4.35 -21.56
N LYS A 53 -12.55 -5.06 -21.29
CA LYS A 53 -13.07 -6.08 -22.22
C LYS A 53 -13.44 -5.50 -23.59
N LYS A 54 -14.07 -4.32 -23.64
CA LYS A 54 -14.38 -3.62 -24.89
C LYS A 54 -13.13 -3.20 -25.66
N GLU A 55 -12.06 -2.88 -24.94
CA GLU A 55 -10.74 -2.55 -25.50
C GLU A 55 -9.90 -3.78 -25.91
N GLY A 56 -10.48 -4.98 -25.82
CA GLY A 56 -9.84 -6.24 -26.21
C GLY A 56 -8.92 -6.85 -25.15
N TRP A 57 -8.90 -6.33 -23.92
CA TRP A 57 -8.15 -6.94 -22.83
C TRP A 57 -8.83 -8.20 -22.31
N GLN A 58 -8.02 -9.22 -22.07
CA GLN A 58 -8.41 -10.49 -21.48
C GLN A 58 -7.47 -10.86 -20.33
N PRO A 59 -7.95 -11.60 -19.31
CA PRO A 59 -7.07 -12.17 -18.30
C PRO A 59 -5.98 -13.03 -18.95
N ALA A 60 -4.75 -12.95 -18.43
CA ALA A 60 -3.71 -13.88 -18.84
C ALA A 60 -4.11 -15.33 -18.50
N PRO A 61 -3.66 -16.35 -19.27
CA PRO A 61 -3.99 -17.74 -18.98
C PRO A 61 -3.64 -18.14 -17.54
N GLY A 62 -4.58 -18.82 -16.86
CA GLY A 62 -4.41 -19.28 -15.48
C GLY A 62 -4.64 -18.20 -14.41
N THR A 63 -5.12 -17.01 -14.77
CA THR A 63 -5.43 -15.93 -13.83
C THR A 63 -6.93 -15.79 -13.57
N LEU A 64 -7.30 -15.10 -12.49
CA LEU A 64 -8.71 -14.88 -12.13
C LEU A 64 -9.45 -14.05 -13.19
N PRO A 65 -10.80 -14.06 -13.23
CA PRO A 65 -11.54 -13.16 -14.10
C PRO A 65 -11.19 -11.68 -13.85
N LEU A 66 -11.22 -10.87 -14.91
CA LEU A 66 -10.80 -9.47 -14.89
C LEU A 66 -11.43 -8.63 -13.75
N GLU A 67 -12.73 -8.81 -13.52
CA GLU A 67 -13.45 -8.12 -12.45
C GLU A 67 -12.93 -8.50 -11.06
N LYS A 68 -12.54 -9.76 -10.84
CA LYS A 68 -11.96 -10.23 -9.58
C LYS A 68 -10.58 -9.66 -9.35
N GLN A 69 -9.73 -9.66 -10.39
CA GLN A 69 -8.40 -9.04 -10.32
C GLN A 69 -8.49 -7.53 -10.01
N LEU A 70 -9.38 -6.80 -10.69
CA LEU A 70 -9.57 -5.36 -10.45
C LEU A 70 -10.17 -5.06 -9.08
N THR A 71 -11.10 -5.91 -8.62
CA THR A 71 -11.65 -5.80 -7.26
C THR A 71 -10.52 -5.93 -6.24
N ASP A 72 -9.62 -6.89 -6.43
CA ASP A 72 -8.48 -7.11 -5.55
C ASP A 72 -7.50 -5.93 -5.56
N VAL A 73 -7.14 -5.42 -6.75
CA VAL A 73 -6.33 -4.20 -6.90
C VAL A 73 -6.95 -3.02 -6.16
N TYR A 74 -8.24 -2.75 -6.40
CA TYR A 74 -8.92 -1.60 -5.80
C TYR A 74 -9.09 -1.78 -4.30
N THR A 75 -9.43 -2.98 -3.83
CA THR A 75 -9.49 -3.27 -2.39
C THR A 75 -8.17 -2.91 -1.71
N ARG A 76 -7.03 -3.33 -2.29
CA ARG A 76 -5.71 -2.98 -1.74
C ARG A 76 -5.42 -1.47 -1.81
N MET A 77 -5.78 -0.79 -2.89
CA MET A 77 -5.60 0.67 -2.99
C MET A 77 -6.37 1.46 -1.93
N TYR A 78 -7.57 1.00 -1.56
CA TYR A 78 -8.39 1.66 -0.55
C TYR A 78 -8.18 1.10 0.86
N THR A 79 -7.27 0.13 1.03
CA THR A 79 -6.89 -0.36 2.35
C THR A 79 -5.79 0.53 2.89
N TYR A 80 -6.12 1.31 3.93
CA TYR A 80 -5.18 2.17 4.64
C TYR A 80 -4.93 1.62 6.04
N GLU A 81 -3.68 1.67 6.51
CA GLU A 81 -3.28 1.29 7.86
C GLU A 81 -2.21 2.27 8.39
N GLY A 82 -2.62 3.23 9.22
CA GLY A 82 -1.70 4.26 9.74
C GLY A 82 -1.26 5.26 8.67
N ARG A 83 -0.09 5.88 8.88
CA ARG A 83 0.47 6.90 7.96
C ARG A 83 1.19 6.30 6.76
N PHE A 84 1.63 5.04 6.84
CA PHE A 84 2.33 4.36 5.77
C PHE A 84 1.36 3.46 4.99
N PRO A 85 1.45 3.36 3.65
CA PRO A 85 0.53 2.55 2.86
C PRO A 85 0.52 1.08 3.30
N LYS A 86 -0.66 0.48 3.42
CA LYS A 86 -0.77 -0.95 3.70
C LYS A 86 -0.24 -1.80 2.54
N TYR A 87 -0.45 -1.34 1.31
CA TYR A 87 0.05 -2.00 0.11
C TYR A 87 0.60 -0.97 -0.87
N PHE A 88 1.77 -1.25 -1.42
CA PHE A 88 2.28 -0.56 -2.60
C PHE A 88 1.81 -1.31 -3.84
N ILE A 89 1.14 -0.61 -4.76
CA ILE A 89 0.61 -1.23 -5.98
C ILE A 89 1.34 -0.67 -7.18
N GLY A 90 2.39 -1.38 -7.60
CA GLY A 90 3.13 -1.04 -8.80
C GLY A 90 2.41 -1.53 -10.06
N ARG A 91 2.33 -0.69 -11.10
CA ARG A 91 1.64 -1.00 -12.36
C ARG A 91 2.54 -0.72 -13.54
N SER A 92 2.53 -1.62 -14.52
CA SER A 92 3.17 -1.32 -15.78
C SER A 92 2.65 -2.16 -16.92
N SER A 93 3.17 -1.86 -18.11
CA SER A 93 2.89 -2.57 -19.34
C SER A 93 4.16 -2.95 -20.08
N GLY A 94 4.04 -3.97 -20.92
CA GLY A 94 5.06 -4.42 -21.84
C GLY A 94 4.44 -4.79 -23.18
N ARG A 95 5.23 -4.70 -24.25
CA ARG A 95 4.78 -5.02 -25.60
C ARG A 95 5.86 -5.82 -26.33
N SER A 96 5.47 -6.95 -26.90
CA SER A 96 6.39 -7.85 -27.60
C SER A 96 5.64 -8.74 -28.59
N THR A 97 6.34 -9.33 -29.55
CA THR A 97 5.80 -10.40 -30.40
C THR A 97 5.51 -11.66 -29.58
N SER A 98 6.25 -11.89 -28.49
CA SER A 98 6.02 -12.98 -27.52
C SER A 98 5.27 -12.50 -26.28
N ALA A 99 4.18 -13.18 -25.94
CA ALA A 99 3.39 -12.90 -24.74
C ALA A 99 4.22 -13.00 -23.44
N GLY A 100 5.09 -14.01 -23.33
CA GLY A 100 5.97 -14.17 -22.18
C GLY A 100 6.94 -13.00 -21.99
N MET A 101 7.47 -12.47 -23.10
CA MET A 101 8.37 -11.31 -23.06
C MET A 101 7.63 -10.01 -22.73
N ALA A 102 6.42 -9.80 -23.28
CA ALA A 102 5.58 -8.65 -22.92
C ALA A 102 5.26 -8.65 -21.41
N ARG A 103 4.85 -9.82 -20.89
CA ARG A 103 4.57 -10.02 -19.47
C ARG A 103 5.81 -9.81 -18.60
N LYS A 104 6.97 -10.35 -19.00
CA LYS A 104 8.24 -10.16 -18.26
C LYS A 104 8.60 -8.67 -18.15
N GLN A 105 8.50 -7.93 -19.26
CA GLN A 105 8.76 -6.48 -19.25
C GLN A 105 7.78 -5.73 -18.33
N ALA A 106 6.48 -6.03 -18.44
CA ALA A 106 5.46 -5.43 -17.59
C ALA A 106 5.74 -5.70 -16.10
N LEU A 107 6.07 -6.94 -15.75
CA LEU A 107 6.36 -7.35 -14.37
C LEU A 107 7.61 -6.65 -13.82
N THR A 108 8.70 -6.60 -14.60
CA THR A 108 9.92 -5.91 -14.18
C THR A 108 9.65 -4.43 -13.93
N ARG A 109 8.93 -3.76 -14.83
CA ARG A 109 8.61 -2.34 -14.67
C ARG A 109 7.60 -2.07 -13.54
N ALA A 110 6.65 -2.98 -13.31
CA ALA A 110 5.73 -2.86 -12.18
C ALA A 110 6.47 -2.94 -10.83
N ARG A 111 7.55 -3.72 -10.74
CA ARG A 111 8.42 -3.74 -9.56
C ARG A 111 9.23 -2.46 -9.40
N VAL A 112 9.71 -1.89 -10.50
CA VAL A 112 10.34 -0.55 -10.49
C VAL A 112 9.36 0.49 -9.94
N ASP A 113 8.10 0.42 -10.37
CA ASP A 113 7.04 1.32 -9.90
C ASP A 113 6.78 1.19 -8.39
N VAL A 114 6.78 -0.03 -7.82
CA VAL A 114 6.73 -0.22 -6.36
C VAL A 114 7.89 0.50 -5.67
N ALA A 115 9.12 0.32 -6.15
CA ALA A 115 10.30 0.96 -5.57
C ALA A 115 10.20 2.49 -5.65
N SER A 116 9.69 3.03 -6.76
CA SER A 116 9.41 4.45 -6.93
C SER A 116 8.36 4.96 -5.94
N GLN A 117 7.28 4.21 -5.72
CA GLN A 117 6.26 4.58 -4.73
C GLN A 117 6.82 4.57 -3.30
N MET A 118 7.62 3.56 -2.92
CA MET A 118 8.29 3.53 -1.61
C MET A 118 9.18 4.75 -1.41
N LYS A 119 9.92 5.16 -2.45
CA LYS A 119 10.74 6.38 -2.43
C LYS A 119 9.88 7.63 -2.20
N LEU A 120 8.78 7.78 -2.94
CA LEU A 120 7.88 8.92 -2.80
C LEU A 120 7.26 8.99 -1.41
N GLU A 121 6.92 7.85 -0.83
CA GLU A 121 6.32 7.79 0.50
C GLU A 121 7.30 8.24 1.60
N VAL A 122 8.56 7.80 1.53
CA VAL A 122 9.59 8.26 2.48
C VAL A 122 9.84 9.76 2.32
N ALA A 123 9.89 10.26 1.08
CA ALA A 123 10.04 11.69 0.82
C ALA A 123 8.87 12.50 1.43
N ALA A 124 7.63 12.04 1.24
CA ALA A 124 6.42 12.68 1.79
C ALA A 124 6.44 12.69 3.33
N LEU A 125 6.82 11.57 3.97
CA LEU A 125 6.97 11.52 5.42
C LEU A 125 8.06 12.47 5.92
N THR A 126 9.13 12.64 5.16
CA THR A 126 10.23 13.54 5.52
C THR A 126 9.80 15.01 5.42
N GLU A 127 9.10 15.41 4.35
CA GLU A 127 8.49 16.75 4.22
C GLU A 127 7.45 17.03 5.32
N GLU A 128 6.57 16.08 5.63
CA GLU A 128 5.60 16.25 6.72
C GLU A 128 6.30 16.42 8.08
N THR A 129 7.42 15.71 8.27
CA THR A 129 8.18 15.75 9.52
C THR A 129 8.97 17.04 9.68
N ASP A 130 9.52 17.61 8.59
CA ASP A 130 10.13 18.96 8.57
C ASP A 130 9.13 20.05 8.97
N MET A 131 7.85 19.88 8.58
CA MET A 131 6.78 20.81 8.96
C MET A 131 6.30 20.66 10.42
N ASN A 132 6.40 19.46 11.02
CA ASN A 132 5.73 19.13 12.28
C ASN A 132 6.67 18.79 13.46
N THR A 133 7.97 18.59 13.24
CA THR A 133 8.95 18.24 14.29
C THR A 133 10.33 18.86 14.05
N GLU A 134 11.13 19.02 15.11
CA GLU A 134 12.52 19.50 15.03
C GLU A 134 13.51 18.40 14.57
N LEU A 135 13.28 17.77 13.41
CA LEU A 135 14.42 17.18 12.72
C LEU A 135 15.28 18.33 12.20
N SER A 136 16.61 18.23 12.35
CA SER A 136 17.48 19.22 11.74
C SER A 136 17.43 19.08 10.22
N ALA A 137 17.54 20.19 9.48
CA ALA A 137 17.51 20.18 8.02
C ALA A 137 18.51 19.19 7.38
N GLY A 138 19.66 18.96 8.04
CA GLY A 138 20.64 17.98 7.60
C GLY A 138 20.19 16.51 7.73
N GLU A 139 19.28 16.20 8.65
CA GLU A 139 18.74 14.85 8.84
C GLU A 139 17.71 14.49 7.77
N VAL A 140 16.84 15.45 7.44
CA VAL A 140 15.88 15.37 6.34
C VAL A 140 16.61 15.14 5.01
N GLU A 141 17.65 15.92 4.73
CA GLU A 141 18.43 15.82 3.51
C GLU A 141 19.17 14.47 3.39
N THR A 142 19.71 13.97 4.51
CA THR A 142 20.43 12.68 4.53
C THR A 142 19.51 11.51 4.18
N VAL A 143 18.31 11.45 4.77
CA VAL A 143 17.32 10.40 4.45
C VAL A 143 16.88 10.50 2.99
N ALA A 144 16.59 11.70 2.49
CA ALA A 144 16.16 11.92 1.11
C ALA A 144 17.23 11.50 0.08
N LYS A 145 18.49 11.89 0.28
CA LYS A 145 19.60 11.54 -0.60
C LYS A 145 19.84 10.03 -0.64
N MET A 146 19.69 9.38 0.50
CA MET A 146 19.90 7.93 0.61
C MET A 146 18.78 7.14 -0.07
N VAL A 147 17.52 7.59 0.03
CA VAL A 147 16.41 7.04 -0.76
C VAL A 147 16.68 7.19 -2.27
N ASP A 148 17.23 8.33 -2.69
CA ASP A 148 17.55 8.61 -4.10
C ASP A 148 18.62 7.65 -4.64
N THR A 149 19.68 7.38 -3.87
CA THR A 149 20.73 6.42 -4.24
C THR A 149 20.28 4.97 -4.17
N SER A 150 19.26 4.68 -3.36
CA SER A 150 18.86 3.30 -3.03
C SER A 150 17.79 2.71 -3.94
N GLN A 151 17.31 3.39 -4.99
CA GLN A 151 16.27 2.84 -5.87
C GLN A 151 16.61 1.46 -6.46
N THR A 152 17.85 1.25 -6.90
CA THR A 152 18.32 -0.06 -7.39
C THR A 152 18.37 -1.09 -6.26
N MET A 153 18.79 -0.69 -5.06
CA MET A 153 18.84 -1.57 -3.89
C MET A 153 17.45 -1.95 -3.39
N ILE A 154 16.48 -1.03 -3.42
CA ILE A 154 15.07 -1.30 -3.16
C ILE A 154 14.58 -2.36 -4.13
N GLN A 155 14.77 -2.16 -5.44
CA GLN A 155 14.35 -3.13 -6.46
C GLN A 155 14.95 -4.53 -6.26
N GLN A 156 16.22 -4.62 -5.87
CA GLN A 156 16.89 -5.88 -5.55
C GLN A 156 16.37 -6.53 -4.26
N SER A 157 15.96 -5.71 -3.28
CA SER A 157 15.52 -6.16 -1.96
C SER A 157 14.02 -6.47 -1.87
N LEU A 158 13.20 -6.05 -2.85
CA LEU A 158 11.75 -6.33 -2.88
C LEU A 158 11.41 -7.83 -2.79
N GLY A 159 12.33 -8.73 -3.12
CA GLY A 159 12.10 -10.18 -3.06
C GLY A 159 10.91 -10.60 -3.95
N ARG A 160 9.92 -11.28 -3.36
CA ARG A 160 8.70 -11.73 -4.06
C ARG A 160 7.55 -10.75 -3.88
N THR A 161 7.18 -10.08 -4.96
CA THR A 161 5.92 -9.32 -5.10
C THR A 161 4.76 -10.22 -5.51
N GLU A 162 3.56 -9.93 -5.05
CA GLU A 162 2.33 -10.64 -5.45
C GLU A 162 1.78 -10.05 -6.74
N VAL A 163 1.41 -10.88 -7.73
CA VAL A 163 0.77 -10.39 -8.97
C VAL A 163 -0.73 -10.36 -8.77
N VAL A 164 -1.32 -9.18 -8.92
CA VAL A 164 -2.71 -8.89 -8.53
C VAL A 164 -3.57 -8.44 -9.72
N LEU A 165 -2.91 -8.03 -10.81
CA LEU A 165 -3.50 -7.89 -12.13
C LEU A 165 -2.52 -8.44 -13.16
N ASP A 166 -3.03 -9.23 -14.10
CA ASP A 166 -2.27 -9.79 -15.21
C ASP A 166 -3.23 -10.01 -16.39
N ILE A 167 -3.16 -9.06 -17.31
CA ILE A 167 -4.06 -8.99 -18.46
C ILE A 167 -3.24 -8.79 -19.72
N MET A 168 -3.76 -9.29 -20.82
CA MET A 168 -3.11 -9.19 -22.12
C MET A 168 -4.11 -8.89 -23.21
N ARG A 169 -3.61 -8.34 -24.32
CA ARG A 169 -4.34 -8.26 -25.57
C ARG A 169 -3.37 -8.41 -26.73
N THR A 170 -3.90 -8.77 -27.89
CA THR A 170 -3.12 -8.84 -29.12
C THR A 170 -3.58 -7.71 -30.03
N THR A 171 -2.65 -6.83 -30.43
CA THR A 171 -2.94 -5.69 -31.29
C THR A 171 -1.81 -5.51 -32.30
N GLY A 172 -2.15 -5.54 -33.59
CA GLY A 172 -1.19 -5.39 -34.68
C GLY A 172 -0.10 -6.46 -34.67
N GLY A 173 -0.46 -7.73 -34.44
CA GLY A 173 0.47 -8.86 -34.40
C GLY A 173 1.41 -8.90 -33.19
N LYS A 174 1.28 -7.96 -32.24
CA LYS A 174 2.06 -7.92 -31.00
C LYS A 174 1.15 -8.17 -29.80
N THR A 175 1.69 -8.82 -28.78
CA THR A 175 1.06 -8.94 -27.47
C THR A 175 1.42 -7.71 -26.64
N GLU A 176 0.41 -7.08 -26.08
CA GLU A 176 0.52 -6.12 -24.99
C GLU A 176 0.11 -6.81 -23.69
N SER A 177 0.89 -6.65 -22.64
CA SER A 177 0.58 -7.14 -21.29
C SER A 177 0.54 -5.95 -20.33
N GLN A 178 -0.47 -5.91 -19.47
CA GLN A 178 -0.53 -5.02 -18.31
C GLN A 178 -0.50 -5.86 -17.05
N VAL A 179 0.36 -5.48 -16.13
CA VAL A 179 0.57 -6.17 -14.86
C VAL A 179 0.49 -5.16 -13.73
N ALA A 180 -0.18 -5.53 -12.65
CA ALA A 180 -0.07 -4.88 -11.36
C ALA A 180 0.49 -5.85 -10.34
N VAL A 181 1.42 -5.38 -9.52
CA VAL A 181 1.96 -6.12 -8.39
C VAL A 181 1.64 -5.42 -7.09
N SER A 182 1.37 -6.19 -6.04
CA SER A 182 1.25 -5.71 -4.69
C SER A 182 2.50 -6.06 -3.90
N TYR A 183 2.87 -5.15 -3.00
CA TYR A 183 3.91 -5.34 -2.02
C TYR A 183 3.41 -4.86 -0.66
N ASP A 184 3.59 -5.69 0.37
CA ASP A 184 3.08 -5.41 1.71
C ASP A 184 3.83 -4.23 2.34
N GLY A 185 3.08 -3.32 2.96
CA GLY A 185 3.61 -2.11 3.57
C GLY A 185 4.54 -2.39 4.76
N ASN A 186 4.25 -3.41 5.58
CA ASN A 186 5.14 -3.76 6.69
C ASN A 186 6.46 -4.33 6.15
N LEU A 187 6.38 -5.18 5.13
CA LEU A 187 7.58 -5.69 4.46
C LEU A 187 8.37 -4.57 3.76
N ALA A 188 7.69 -3.55 3.24
CA ALA A 188 8.34 -2.36 2.69
C ALA A 188 9.08 -1.56 3.76
N LYS A 189 8.51 -1.39 4.96
CA LYS A 189 9.20 -0.77 6.11
C LYS A 189 10.46 -1.55 6.47
N GLU A 190 10.34 -2.87 6.63
CA GLU A 190 11.49 -3.75 6.93
C GLU A 190 12.57 -3.66 5.86
N THR A 191 12.17 -3.66 4.58
CA THR A 191 13.08 -3.57 3.45
C THR A 191 13.84 -2.25 3.45
N LEU A 192 13.14 -1.14 3.64
CA LEU A 192 13.76 0.18 3.77
C LEU A 192 14.76 0.17 4.93
N LEU A 193 14.33 -0.20 6.13
CA LEU A 193 15.20 -0.29 7.31
C LEU A 193 16.45 -1.15 7.06
N SER A 194 16.31 -2.30 6.39
CA SER A 194 17.43 -3.19 6.06
C SER A 194 18.42 -2.61 5.04
N ILE A 195 17.94 -1.77 4.12
CA ILE A 195 18.79 -1.08 3.15
C ILE A 195 19.59 -0.01 3.88
N PHE A 196 18.93 0.79 4.71
CA PHE A 196 19.60 1.85 5.46
C PHE A 196 20.51 1.33 6.57
N GLU A 197 20.23 0.17 7.16
CA GLU A 197 21.17 -0.55 8.03
C GLU A 197 22.51 -0.85 7.35
N LYS A 198 22.46 -1.22 6.06
CA LYS A 198 23.68 -1.47 5.28
C LYS A 198 24.41 -0.17 4.95
N GLU A 199 23.74 0.97 5.05
CA GLU A 199 24.29 2.28 4.70
C GLU A 199 24.78 3.09 5.92
N ASP A 200 24.14 3.06 7.12
CA ASP A 200 24.67 3.56 8.42
C ASP A 200 23.71 3.22 9.61
N ALA A 201 24.25 2.96 10.81
CA ALA A 201 23.47 2.68 12.04
C ALA A 201 22.67 3.90 12.59
N GLN A 202 23.17 5.12 12.45
CA GLN A 202 22.48 6.33 12.91
C GLN A 202 21.25 6.64 12.05
N ILE A 203 21.32 6.31 10.76
CA ILE A 203 20.23 6.55 9.79
C ILE A 203 19.08 5.57 10.04
N LYS A 204 19.39 4.32 10.39
CA LYS A 204 18.38 3.33 10.81
C LYS A 204 17.50 3.89 11.94
N GLN A 205 18.10 4.43 13.01
CA GLN A 205 17.33 4.92 14.15
C GLN A 205 16.39 6.07 13.74
N LYS A 206 16.89 7.03 12.96
CA LYS A 206 16.10 8.17 12.48
C LYS A 206 14.94 7.73 11.58
N LEU A 207 15.17 6.75 10.71
CA LEU A 207 14.10 6.22 9.88
C LEU A 207 13.08 5.41 10.69
N GLN A 208 13.51 4.64 11.69
CA GLN A 208 12.57 3.95 12.59
C GLN A 208 11.62 4.95 13.25
N ASP A 209 12.13 6.11 13.69
CA ASP A 209 11.30 7.14 14.29
C ASP A 209 10.31 7.75 13.28
N LEU A 210 10.70 7.89 12.00
CA LEU A 210 9.80 8.36 10.92
C LEU A 210 8.70 7.34 10.59
N LEU A 211 9.02 6.05 10.52
CA LEU A 211 8.08 5.00 10.07
C LEU A 211 7.07 4.57 11.15
N ASN A 212 7.32 4.94 12.42
CA ASN A 212 6.53 4.53 13.58
C ASN A 212 5.64 5.65 14.19
N LYS A 213 5.75 6.88 13.68
CA LYS A 213 4.88 8.01 14.05
C LYS A 213 3.53 7.98 13.30
#